data_AF-A0A3C1R9L9-F1
#
_entry.id   AF-A0A3C1R9L9-F1
#
_cell.length_a   1.000
_cell.length_b   1.000
_cell.length_c   1.000
_cell.angle_alpha   90.00
_cell.angle_beta   90.00
_cell.angle_gamma   90.00
#
_symmetry.space_group_name_H-M   'P 1'
#
loop_
_entity.id
_entity.type
_entity.pdbx_description
1 polymer ?
#
loop_
_entity_poly.entity_id
_entity_poly.type
_entity_poly.pdbx_seq_one_letter_code
_entity_poly.pdbx_strand_id
1 'polypeptide(L)'
;MKNTFKKFRKKLKLLALIIPLLLGGVRGWAQFTYDIVQDKPNNGQLKRMVFIKWDDWEPSTKTILGIPLNAKGYLFWKILNKKYYEGEDRRPYRLAGGPFIKNYADLAIQEKSDIKIKDTTEKIRNTHLATYLSMSGGTADVAYSLFFKKKFEDIYKAFDEWLKGMQAESPKAYDACVNSPNFQKFVEYLDITKDRVNAIHESFVDKGVRLEAYINIYKELSDKYNVISHYMAGQVQLAKLPSQKEVKATQTPPMFNKDKEIVTHILSTFKF
;
A
#
# COMPACT_ATOMS: atom_id res chain seq x y z
N MET A 1 20.79 65.81 -35.86
CA MET A 1 20.26 64.57 -35.23
C MET A 1 21.27 63.74 -34.42
N LYS A 2 22.60 63.91 -34.52
CA LYS A 2 23.58 63.06 -33.79
C LYS A 2 23.68 63.32 -32.27
N ASN A 3 23.35 64.52 -31.78
CA ASN A 3 23.49 64.88 -30.35
C ASN A 3 22.34 64.40 -29.44
N THR A 4 21.13 64.28 -29.97
CA THR A 4 19.96 63.78 -29.22
C THR A 4 20.07 62.28 -28.94
N PHE A 5 20.59 61.51 -29.90
CA PHE A 5 20.79 60.07 -29.74
C PHE A 5 21.85 59.73 -28.68
N LYS A 6 22.94 60.52 -28.59
CA LYS A 6 23.96 60.38 -27.52
C LYS A 6 23.39 60.70 -26.14
N LYS A 7 22.55 61.73 -26.00
CA LYS A 7 21.86 62.07 -24.73
C LYS A 7 20.87 60.97 -24.32
N PHE A 8 20.10 60.42 -25.28
CA PHE A 8 19.18 59.32 -25.02
C PHE A 8 19.91 58.06 -24.56
N ARG A 9 21.01 57.69 -25.23
CA ARG A 9 21.85 56.54 -24.86
C ARG A 9 22.51 56.71 -23.48
N LYS A 10 22.89 57.94 -23.09
CA LYS A 10 23.37 58.24 -21.73
C LYS A 10 22.26 58.08 -20.68
N LYS A 11 21.04 58.57 -20.95
CA LYS A 11 19.88 58.40 -20.05
C LYS A 11 19.48 56.92 -19.91
N LEU A 12 19.52 56.16 -21.00
CA LEU A 12 19.24 54.72 -21.00
C LEU A 12 20.27 53.93 -20.20
N LYS A 13 21.56 54.29 -20.31
CA LYS A 13 22.63 53.70 -19.49
C LYS A 13 22.51 54.06 -18.02
N LEU A 14 22.06 55.28 -17.69
CA LEU A 14 21.80 55.69 -16.31
C LEU A 14 20.62 54.90 -15.72
N LEU A 15 19.54 54.73 -16.49
CA LEU A 15 18.38 53.91 -16.12
C LEU A 15 18.76 52.44 -15.93
N ALA A 16 19.54 51.86 -16.84
CA ALA A 16 20.03 50.48 -16.74
C ALA A 16 21.00 50.25 -15.56
N LEU A 17 21.57 51.30 -14.98
CA LEU A 17 22.44 51.24 -13.79
C LEU A 17 21.66 51.47 -12.49
N ILE A 18 20.57 52.24 -12.54
CA ILE A 18 19.66 52.50 -11.41
C ILE A 18 18.66 51.35 -11.21
N ILE A 19 18.22 50.68 -12.28
CA ILE A 19 17.31 49.53 -12.24
C ILE A 19 17.86 48.39 -11.39
N PRO A 20 19.11 47.91 -11.55
CA PRO A 20 19.68 46.91 -10.66
C PRO A 20 20.08 47.48 -9.28
N LEU A 21 20.06 48.79 -9.05
CA LEU A 21 20.24 49.35 -7.71
C LEU A 21 18.90 49.41 -6.94
N LEU A 22 17.79 49.61 -7.66
CA LEU A 22 16.42 49.60 -7.13
C LEU A 22 15.81 48.19 -7.07
N LEU A 23 16.28 47.26 -7.91
CA LEU A 23 15.79 45.88 -8.03
C LEU A 23 16.87 44.82 -7.75
N GLY A 24 18.14 45.18 -7.55
CA GLY A 24 19.23 44.25 -7.26
C GLY A 24 19.37 43.95 -5.77
N GLY A 25 18.36 43.26 -5.26
CA GLY A 25 18.49 42.34 -4.15
C GLY A 25 17.75 41.04 -4.44
N VAL A 26 17.53 40.69 -5.72
CA VAL A 26 16.84 39.46 -6.12
C VAL A 26 17.86 38.33 -6.21
N ARG A 27 18.32 37.89 -5.05
CA ARG A 27 18.63 36.47 -4.84
C ARG A 27 17.30 35.78 -4.54
N GLY A 28 16.99 34.71 -5.27
CA GLY A 28 15.95 33.76 -4.88
C GLY A 28 14.56 34.08 -5.42
N TRP A 29 14.32 33.70 -6.68
CA TRP A 29 13.03 33.14 -7.01
C TRP A 29 12.87 31.85 -6.17
N ALA A 30 11.71 31.68 -5.53
CA ALA A 30 11.31 30.50 -4.75
C ALA A 30 11.85 30.35 -3.31
N GLN A 31 12.00 31.44 -2.55
CA GLN A 31 11.86 31.40 -1.10
C GLN A 31 11.28 32.74 -0.63
N PHE A 32 9.96 32.85 -0.47
CA PHE A 32 9.41 33.74 0.55
C PHE A 32 9.67 33.09 1.91
N THR A 33 10.95 32.91 2.27
CA THR A 33 11.32 32.79 3.66
C THR A 33 10.94 34.11 4.30
N TYR A 34 10.12 34.04 5.35
CA TYR A 34 9.83 35.19 6.18
C TYR A 34 11.16 35.71 6.74
N ASP A 35 11.77 36.69 6.08
CA ASP A 35 12.86 37.43 6.67
C ASP A 35 12.24 38.21 7.83
N ILE A 36 12.75 38.01 9.05
CA ILE A 36 12.25 38.73 10.23
C ILE A 36 12.39 40.20 9.88
N VAL A 37 11.27 40.93 9.80
CA VAL A 37 11.31 42.36 9.51
C VAL A 37 11.98 43.06 10.69
N GLN A 38 13.29 43.19 10.60
CA GLN A 38 14.16 43.94 11.52
C GLN A 38 14.01 45.43 11.22
N ASP A 39 12.78 45.93 11.24
CA ASP A 39 12.54 47.38 11.13
C ASP A 39 12.71 48.01 12.51
N LYS A 40 13.36 49.19 12.54
CA LYS A 40 13.61 49.94 13.77
C LYS A 40 12.34 50.13 14.64
N PRO A 41 11.16 50.48 14.07
CA PRO A 41 9.91 50.63 14.80
C PRO A 41 9.43 49.34 15.45
N ASN A 42 9.60 48.21 14.76
CA ASN A 42 9.21 46.89 15.25
C ASN A 42 10.08 46.46 16.43
N ASN A 43 11.41 46.54 16.26
CA ASN A 43 12.38 46.26 17.31
C ASN A 43 12.25 47.22 18.50
N GLY A 44 11.96 48.49 18.21
CA GLY A 44 11.67 49.50 19.22
C GLY A 44 10.45 49.10 20.05
N GLN A 45 9.37 48.65 19.43
CA GLN A 45 8.20 48.18 20.17
C GLN A 45 8.47 46.89 20.97
N LEU A 46 9.19 45.91 20.41
CA LEU A 46 9.56 44.69 21.15
C LEU A 46 10.39 45.01 22.40
N LYS A 47 11.30 45.99 22.31
CA LYS A 47 12.06 46.48 23.48
C LYS A 47 11.19 47.16 24.54
N ARG A 48 10.04 47.74 24.17
CA ARG A 48 9.05 48.27 25.14
C ARG A 48 8.34 47.15 25.88
N MET A 49 7.99 46.06 25.20
CA MET A 49 7.33 44.91 25.81
C MET A 49 8.19 44.24 26.89
N VAL A 50 9.52 44.33 26.75
CA VAL A 50 10.50 43.79 27.72
C VAL A 50 11.09 44.90 28.61
N PHE A 51 10.49 46.09 28.65
CA PHE A 51 10.90 47.21 29.52
C PHE A 51 12.35 47.72 29.33
N ILE A 52 13.00 47.46 28.19
CA ILE A 52 14.40 47.85 27.92
C ILE A 52 14.50 49.33 27.54
N LYS A 53 13.59 49.82 26.68
CA LYS A 53 13.61 51.21 26.18
C LYS A 53 12.22 51.63 25.70
N TRP A 54 11.76 52.82 26.11
CA TRP A 54 10.38 53.27 25.88
C TRP A 54 10.15 54.13 24.63
N ASP A 55 11.14 54.92 24.18
CA ASP A 55 10.92 56.01 23.20
C ASP A 55 11.66 55.84 21.85
N ASP A 56 11.58 54.66 21.22
CA ASP A 56 12.29 54.40 19.96
C ASP A 56 11.48 53.55 18.95
N TRP A 57 10.16 53.66 19.00
CA TRP A 57 9.21 52.81 18.28
C TRP A 57 8.57 53.48 17.06
N GLU A 58 8.79 54.77 16.85
CA GLU A 58 8.15 55.50 15.75
C GLU A 58 8.75 55.16 14.38
N PRO A 59 7.91 54.94 13.35
CA PRO A 59 8.34 54.79 11.96
C PRO A 59 9.17 55.97 11.44
N SER A 60 10.49 55.78 11.31
CA SER A 60 11.38 56.80 10.75
C SER A 60 11.51 56.65 9.23
N THR A 61 10.71 57.40 8.48
CA THR A 61 10.78 57.45 7.01
C THR A 61 11.59 58.67 6.54
N LYS A 62 12.75 58.91 7.17
CA LYS A 62 13.60 60.07 6.84
C LYS A 62 14.09 59.97 5.39
N THR A 63 14.05 61.09 4.67
CA THR A 63 14.53 61.22 3.30
C THR A 63 15.63 62.28 3.26
N ILE A 64 16.73 62.00 2.56
CA ILE A 64 17.78 62.99 2.25
C ILE A 64 17.69 63.29 0.76
N LEU A 65 17.50 64.56 0.38
CA LEU A 65 17.38 64.99 -1.01
C LEU A 65 16.33 64.20 -1.81
N GLY A 66 15.23 63.82 -1.17
CA GLY A 66 14.15 63.03 -1.77
C GLY A 66 14.42 61.52 -1.88
N ILE A 67 15.61 61.05 -1.51
CA ILE A 67 15.97 59.63 -1.47
C ILE A 67 15.68 59.11 -0.05
N PRO A 68 14.88 58.04 0.11
CA PRO A 68 14.61 57.46 1.41
C PRO A 68 15.86 56.78 1.98
N LEU A 69 16.22 57.12 3.22
CA LEU A 69 17.32 56.48 3.97
C LEU A 69 17.06 54.98 4.21
N ASN A 70 15.79 54.60 4.32
CA ASN A 70 15.33 53.21 4.35
C ASN A 70 14.21 53.05 3.32
N ALA A 71 14.55 52.60 2.11
CA ALA A 71 13.60 52.43 1.02
C ALA A 71 12.46 51.45 1.36
N LYS A 72 12.77 50.34 2.05
CA LYS A 72 11.78 49.32 2.44
C LYS A 72 10.78 49.88 3.46
N GLY A 73 11.29 50.52 4.52
CA GLY A 73 10.45 51.15 5.54
C GLY A 73 9.62 52.31 4.98
N TYR A 74 10.19 53.11 4.08
CA TYR A 74 9.46 54.17 3.39
C TYR A 74 8.29 53.61 2.57
N LEU A 75 8.52 52.58 1.75
CA LEU A 75 7.47 51.93 0.97
C LEU A 75 6.36 51.34 1.86
N PHE A 76 6.73 50.62 2.91
CA PHE A 76 5.75 49.99 3.81
C PHE A 76 4.89 51.01 4.57
N TRP A 77 5.52 52.04 5.14
CA TRP A 77 4.84 53.01 6.00
C TRP A 77 4.19 54.16 5.24
N LYS A 78 4.88 54.79 4.28
CA LYS A 78 4.40 55.99 3.57
C LYS A 78 3.54 55.68 2.34
N ILE A 79 3.75 54.53 1.69
CA ILE A 79 3.05 54.18 0.44
C ILE A 79 1.93 53.17 0.73
N LEU A 80 2.25 52.00 1.28
CA LEU A 80 1.27 50.94 1.52
C LEU A 80 0.34 51.25 2.71
N ASN A 81 0.90 51.72 3.83
CA ASN A 81 0.15 52.01 5.06
C ASN A 81 0.00 53.52 5.32
N LYS A 82 -0.19 54.31 4.26
CA LYS A 82 -0.25 55.79 4.33
C LYS A 82 -1.23 56.32 5.38
N LYS A 83 -2.47 55.83 5.37
CA LYS A 83 -3.52 56.25 6.33
C LYS A 83 -3.14 55.95 7.78
N TYR A 84 -2.42 54.85 8.00
CA TYR A 84 -1.93 54.48 9.32
C TYR A 84 -0.77 55.39 9.75
N TYR A 85 0.17 55.67 8.85
CA TYR A 85 1.32 56.54 9.13
C TYR A 85 0.90 57.99 9.38
N GLU A 86 -0.14 58.48 8.71
CA GLU A 86 -0.65 59.85 8.87
C GLU A 86 -1.59 60.03 10.07
N GLY A 87 -1.97 58.96 10.75
CA GLY A 87 -2.83 59.01 11.94
C GLY A 87 -2.14 59.53 13.20
N GLU A 88 -2.96 59.77 14.23
CA GLU A 88 -2.52 60.29 15.55
C GLU A 88 -1.60 59.32 16.29
N ASP A 89 -1.85 58.01 16.18
CA ASP A 89 -1.05 56.97 16.82
C ASP A 89 -0.37 56.07 15.78
N ARG A 90 0.95 56.17 15.72
CA ARG A 90 1.83 55.46 14.77
C ARG A 90 2.45 54.19 15.34
N ARG A 91 2.05 53.74 16.54
CA ARG A 91 2.60 52.54 17.22
C ARG A 91 2.33 51.26 16.43
N PRO A 92 3.35 50.53 15.96
CA PRO A 92 3.18 49.36 15.08
C PRO A 92 2.12 48.34 15.54
N TYR A 93 1.97 48.16 16.86
CA TYR A 93 1.04 47.24 17.50
C TYR A 93 -0.20 47.91 18.11
N ARG A 94 -0.72 48.98 17.50
CA ARG A 94 -1.95 49.63 17.99
C ARG A 94 -3.18 48.72 17.85
N LEU A 95 -3.86 48.47 18.98
CA LEU A 95 -5.07 47.61 19.09
C LEU A 95 -6.12 47.89 18.00
N ALA A 96 -6.36 49.17 17.66
CA ALA A 96 -7.32 49.55 16.63
C ALA A 96 -6.65 49.79 15.26
N GLY A 97 -6.62 48.74 14.43
CA GLY A 97 -6.34 48.88 13.00
C GLY A 97 -4.86 48.99 12.59
N GLY A 98 -3.91 48.66 13.48
CA GLY A 98 -2.49 48.56 13.14
C GLY A 98 -2.21 47.42 12.14
N PRO A 99 -1.28 47.60 11.18
CA PRO A 99 -1.01 46.62 10.14
C PRO A 99 -0.46 45.29 10.70
N PHE A 100 0.29 45.33 11.80
CA PHE A 100 0.84 44.11 12.40
C PHE A 100 -0.22 43.24 13.08
N ILE A 101 -1.19 43.84 13.76
CA ILE A 101 -2.29 43.09 14.39
C ILE A 101 -3.20 42.48 13.33
N LYS A 102 -3.46 43.20 12.23
CA LYS A 102 -4.21 42.65 11.08
C LYS A 102 -3.49 41.46 10.48
N ASN A 103 -2.20 41.63 10.13
CA ASN A 103 -1.41 40.54 9.57
C ASN A 103 -1.30 39.35 10.54
N TYR A 104 -1.18 39.59 11.85
CA TYR A 104 -1.17 38.53 12.85
C TYR A 104 -2.51 37.80 12.94
N ALA A 105 -3.64 38.52 12.91
CA ALA A 105 -4.97 37.92 12.88
C ALA A 105 -5.19 37.10 11.61
N ASP A 106 -4.78 37.63 10.45
CA ASP A 106 -4.86 36.92 9.17
C ASP A 106 -4.00 35.65 9.18
N LEU A 107 -2.77 35.72 9.72
CA LEU A 107 -1.90 34.55 9.90
C LEU A 107 -2.51 33.52 10.85
N ALA A 108 -3.10 33.94 11.96
CA ALA A 108 -3.74 33.03 12.90
C ALA A 108 -4.99 32.35 12.30
N ILE A 109 -5.74 33.06 11.43
CA ILE A 109 -6.85 32.48 10.67
C ILE A 109 -6.32 31.49 9.63
N GLN A 110 -5.25 31.86 8.92
CA GLN A 110 -4.60 31.01 7.92
C GLN A 110 -4.02 29.73 8.56
N GLU A 111 -3.35 29.84 9.70
CA GLU A 111 -2.83 28.71 10.46
C GLU A 111 -3.96 27.73 10.83
N LYS A 112 -5.11 28.24 11.28
CA LYS A 112 -6.28 27.40 11.57
C LYS A 112 -6.82 26.69 10.32
N SER A 113 -6.85 27.37 9.17
CA SER A 113 -7.26 26.71 7.92
C SER A 113 -6.24 25.66 7.47
N ASP A 114 -4.96 25.94 7.62
CA ASP A 114 -3.87 25.04 7.23
C ASP A 114 -3.86 23.77 8.09
N ILE A 115 -4.07 23.91 9.40
CA ILE A 115 -4.23 22.76 10.31
C ILE A 115 -5.41 21.89 9.87
N LYS A 116 -6.57 22.50 9.56
CA LYS A 116 -7.74 21.75 9.10
C LYS A 116 -7.46 20.99 7.80
N ILE A 117 -6.79 21.63 6.84
CA ILE A 117 -6.41 20.99 5.57
C ILE A 117 -5.46 19.82 5.83
N LYS A 118 -4.45 20.03 6.67
CA LYS A 118 -3.50 18.98 7.06
C LYS A 118 -4.21 17.79 7.71
N ASP A 119 -5.07 18.04 8.69
CA ASP A 119 -5.83 16.98 9.39
C ASP A 119 -6.72 16.19 8.42
N THR A 120 -7.40 16.88 7.50
CA THR A 120 -8.22 16.20 6.49
C THR A 120 -7.37 15.36 5.54
N THR A 121 -6.22 15.88 5.11
CA THR A 121 -5.29 15.17 4.21
C THR A 121 -4.68 13.94 4.90
N GLU A 122 -4.29 14.06 6.16
CA GLU A 122 -3.78 12.94 6.95
C GLU A 122 -4.84 11.87 7.16
N LYS A 123 -6.09 12.26 7.45
CA LYS A 123 -7.22 11.32 7.56
C LYS A 123 -7.48 10.59 6.25
N ILE A 124 -7.50 11.30 5.12
CA ILE A 124 -7.66 10.71 3.78
C ILE A 124 -6.53 9.71 3.51
N ARG A 125 -5.27 10.13 3.71
CA ARG A 125 -4.10 9.25 3.53
C ARG A 125 -4.19 8.00 4.41
N ASN A 126 -4.46 8.16 5.70
CA ASN A 126 -4.51 7.03 6.63
C ASN A 126 -5.65 6.07 6.29
N THR A 127 -6.80 6.60 5.84
CA THR A 127 -7.93 5.78 5.37
C THR A 127 -7.55 4.99 4.13
N HIS A 128 -6.95 5.64 3.12
CA HIS A 128 -6.51 4.94 1.91
C HIS A 128 -5.43 3.89 2.19
N LEU A 129 -4.48 4.19 3.07
CA LEU A 129 -3.46 3.21 3.48
C LEU A 129 -4.09 2.02 4.19
N ALA A 130 -5.04 2.27 5.10
CA ALA A 130 -5.75 1.20 5.79
C ALA A 130 -6.55 0.32 4.82
N THR A 131 -7.29 0.93 3.88
CA THR A 131 -8.02 0.21 2.82
C THR A 131 -7.07 -0.57 1.90
N TYR A 132 -5.96 0.04 1.51
CA TYR A 132 -4.98 -0.62 0.66
C TYR A 132 -4.38 -1.84 1.35
N LEU A 133 -4.00 -1.72 2.62
CA LEU A 133 -3.46 -2.84 3.40
C LEU A 133 -4.51 -3.92 3.70
N SER A 134 -5.77 -3.54 3.91
CA SER A 134 -6.84 -4.51 4.13
C SER A 134 -7.22 -5.27 2.85
N MET A 135 -7.08 -4.62 1.70
CA MET A 135 -7.47 -5.19 0.40
C MET A 135 -6.30 -5.78 -0.40
N SER A 136 -5.05 -5.50 -0.06
CA SER A 136 -3.89 -6.00 -0.80
C SER A 136 -3.74 -7.51 -0.63
N GLY A 137 -3.69 -8.24 -1.74
CA GLY A 137 -3.34 -9.66 -1.81
C GLY A 137 -1.84 -9.89 -1.98
N GLY A 138 -1.48 -11.09 -2.45
CA GLY A 138 -0.13 -11.49 -2.82
C GLY A 138 0.77 -11.58 -1.59
N THR A 139 1.96 -10.98 -1.68
CA THR A 139 2.95 -10.99 -0.58
C THR A 139 2.44 -10.31 0.70
N ALA A 140 1.43 -9.45 0.60
CA ALA A 140 0.79 -8.82 1.76
C ALA A 140 -0.26 -9.72 2.43
N ASP A 141 -0.70 -10.81 1.79
CA ASP A 141 -1.63 -11.76 2.38
C ASP A 141 -0.91 -12.75 3.32
N VAL A 142 -0.73 -12.27 4.55
CA VAL A 142 -0.11 -13.04 5.64
C VAL A 142 -0.95 -14.27 6.00
N ALA A 143 -2.27 -14.21 5.88
CA ALA A 143 -3.13 -15.33 6.30
C ALA A 143 -3.01 -16.51 5.34
N TYR A 144 -2.97 -16.24 4.03
CA TYR A 144 -2.67 -17.26 3.04
C TYR A 144 -1.30 -17.90 3.29
N SER A 145 -0.28 -17.06 3.44
CA SER A 145 1.12 -17.50 3.56
C SER A 145 1.37 -18.37 4.81
N LEU A 146 0.75 -18.03 5.94
CA LEU A 146 0.96 -18.74 7.21
C LEU A 146 0.10 -20.01 7.35
N PHE A 147 -1.14 -19.98 6.86
CA PHE A 147 -2.11 -21.05 7.15
C PHE A 147 -2.52 -21.81 5.88
N PHE A 148 -3.08 -21.12 4.89
CA PHE A 148 -3.73 -21.80 3.77
C PHE A 148 -2.77 -22.40 2.77
N LYS A 149 -1.63 -21.74 2.51
CA LYS A 149 -0.61 -22.24 1.57
C LYS A 149 -0.20 -23.67 1.92
N LYS A 150 0.14 -23.92 3.19
CA LYS A 150 0.50 -25.26 3.66
C LYS A 150 -0.65 -26.25 3.50
N LYS A 151 -1.87 -25.86 3.86
CA LYS A 151 -3.06 -26.71 3.76
C LYS A 151 -3.35 -27.18 2.33
N PHE A 152 -3.22 -26.30 1.35
CA PHE A 152 -3.38 -26.66 -0.06
C PHE A 152 -2.21 -27.52 -0.54
N GLU A 153 -0.98 -27.14 -0.22
CA GLU A 153 0.22 -27.91 -0.58
C GLU A 153 0.19 -29.34 -0.01
N ASP A 154 -0.30 -29.54 1.21
CA ASP A 154 -0.40 -30.86 1.83
C ASP A 154 -1.32 -31.78 1.00
N ILE A 155 -2.45 -31.28 0.50
CA ILE A 155 -3.35 -32.06 -0.37
C ILE A 155 -2.70 -32.34 -1.74
N TYR A 156 -2.07 -31.33 -2.34
CA TYR A 156 -1.43 -31.49 -3.65
C TYR A 156 -0.27 -32.50 -3.60
N LYS A 157 0.59 -32.40 -2.59
CA LYS A 157 1.69 -33.34 -2.38
C LYS A 157 1.17 -34.74 -2.07
N ALA A 158 0.16 -34.86 -1.21
CA ALA A 158 -0.43 -36.15 -0.90
C ALA A 158 -1.02 -36.82 -2.15
N PHE A 159 -1.67 -36.08 -3.04
CA PHE A 159 -2.16 -36.61 -4.31
C PHE A 159 -1.02 -37.10 -5.22
N ASP A 160 0.04 -36.29 -5.40
CA ASP A 160 1.19 -36.64 -6.24
C ASP A 160 1.97 -37.86 -5.70
N GLU A 161 2.16 -37.93 -4.38
CA GLU A 161 2.79 -39.07 -3.70
C GLU A 161 1.97 -40.34 -3.90
N TRP A 162 0.65 -40.23 -3.79
CA TRP A 162 -0.27 -41.34 -3.96
C TRP A 162 -0.21 -41.88 -5.40
N LEU A 163 -0.15 -41.01 -6.42
CA LEU A 163 0.01 -41.41 -7.81
C LEU A 163 1.34 -42.12 -8.08
N LYS A 164 2.45 -41.57 -7.56
CA LYS A 164 3.78 -42.21 -7.69
C LYS A 164 3.81 -43.57 -7.00
N GLY A 165 3.23 -43.68 -5.82
CA GLY A 165 3.11 -44.93 -5.07
C GLY A 165 2.29 -45.98 -5.84
N MET A 166 1.14 -45.59 -6.37
CA MET A 166 0.28 -46.47 -7.17
C MET A 166 0.96 -46.96 -8.44
N GLN A 167 1.70 -46.09 -9.14
CA GLN A 167 2.45 -46.47 -10.33
C GLN A 167 3.54 -47.50 -10.03
N ALA A 168 4.20 -47.40 -8.88
CA ALA A 168 5.24 -48.33 -8.45
C ALA A 168 4.67 -49.67 -7.95
N GLU A 169 3.60 -49.65 -7.15
CA GLU A 169 3.05 -50.86 -6.52
C GLU A 169 2.12 -51.64 -7.45
N SER A 170 1.29 -50.94 -8.23
CA SER A 170 0.22 -51.55 -9.04
C SER A 170 -0.04 -50.79 -10.35
N PRO A 171 0.77 -51.01 -11.40
CA PRO A 171 0.59 -50.33 -12.69
C PRO A 171 -0.80 -50.52 -13.30
N LYS A 172 -1.40 -51.71 -13.11
CA LYS A 172 -2.77 -52.01 -13.60
C LYS A 172 -3.83 -51.12 -12.94
N ALA A 173 -3.69 -50.83 -11.64
CA ALA A 173 -4.62 -49.96 -10.92
C ALA A 173 -4.44 -48.49 -11.36
N TYR A 174 -3.20 -48.10 -11.62
CA TYR A 174 -2.86 -46.78 -12.16
C TYR A 174 -3.51 -46.56 -13.52
N ASP A 175 -3.35 -47.48 -14.47
CA ASP A 175 -3.97 -47.37 -15.79
C ASP A 175 -5.50 -47.34 -15.69
N ALA A 176 -6.09 -48.14 -14.80
CA ALA A 176 -7.54 -48.12 -14.57
C ALA A 176 -8.02 -46.77 -14.00
N CYS A 177 -7.25 -46.15 -13.10
CA CYS A 177 -7.57 -44.83 -12.56
C CYS A 177 -7.43 -43.75 -13.62
N VAL A 178 -6.31 -43.68 -14.34
CA VAL A 178 -6.05 -42.62 -15.34
C VAL A 178 -7.07 -42.65 -16.49
N ASN A 179 -7.51 -43.85 -16.88
CA ASN A 179 -8.54 -44.01 -17.90
C ASN A 179 -9.97 -43.77 -17.38
N SER A 180 -10.16 -43.59 -16.07
CA SER A 180 -11.47 -43.32 -15.49
C SER A 180 -11.91 -41.87 -15.71
N PRO A 181 -13.12 -41.62 -16.25
CA PRO A 181 -13.64 -40.26 -16.43
C PRO A 181 -13.72 -39.47 -15.12
N ASN A 182 -13.96 -40.14 -14.00
CA ASN A 182 -14.06 -39.49 -12.68
C ASN A 182 -12.70 -38.98 -12.21
N PHE A 183 -11.63 -39.73 -12.49
CA PHE A 183 -10.27 -39.32 -12.16
C PHE A 183 -9.82 -38.13 -13.02
N GLN A 184 -10.08 -38.17 -14.33
CA GLN A 184 -9.77 -37.06 -15.23
C GLN A 184 -10.48 -35.77 -14.81
N LYS A 185 -11.77 -35.84 -14.47
CA LYS A 185 -12.53 -34.70 -13.92
C LYS A 185 -11.94 -34.17 -12.62
N PHE A 186 -11.40 -35.05 -11.76
CA PHE A 186 -10.75 -34.63 -10.53
C PHE A 186 -9.42 -33.91 -10.80
N VAL A 187 -8.61 -34.42 -11.73
CA VAL A 187 -7.34 -33.75 -12.13
C VAL A 187 -7.63 -32.37 -12.70
N GLU A 188 -8.60 -32.26 -13.60
CA GLU A 188 -9.04 -30.96 -14.14
C GLU A 188 -9.53 -30.02 -13.03
N TYR A 189 -10.35 -30.53 -12.11
CA TYR A 189 -10.82 -29.76 -10.96
C TYR A 189 -9.66 -29.29 -10.05
N LEU A 190 -8.64 -30.12 -9.86
CA LEU A 190 -7.47 -29.80 -9.04
C LEU A 190 -6.68 -28.64 -9.67
N ASP A 191 -6.48 -28.67 -10.99
CA ASP A 191 -5.78 -27.59 -11.70
C ASP A 191 -6.59 -26.28 -11.71
N ILE A 192 -7.90 -26.35 -11.97
CA ILE A 192 -8.80 -25.20 -11.82
C ILE A 192 -8.73 -24.64 -10.39
N THR A 193 -8.63 -25.51 -9.39
CA THR A 193 -8.56 -25.10 -7.99
C THR A 193 -7.25 -24.37 -7.67
N LYS A 194 -6.11 -24.82 -8.21
CA LYS A 194 -4.84 -24.09 -8.09
C LYS A 194 -4.96 -22.69 -8.67
N ASP A 195 -5.55 -22.55 -9.85
CA ASP A 195 -5.76 -21.27 -10.50
C ASP A 195 -6.71 -20.37 -9.71
N ARG A 196 -7.81 -20.92 -9.18
CA ARG A 196 -8.74 -20.18 -8.30
C ARG A 196 -8.04 -19.65 -7.05
N VAL A 197 -7.22 -20.47 -6.39
CA VAL A 197 -6.47 -20.07 -5.19
C VAL A 197 -5.48 -18.95 -5.52
N ASN A 198 -4.74 -19.06 -6.62
CA ASN A 198 -3.81 -18.02 -7.07
C ASN A 198 -4.55 -16.72 -7.43
N ALA A 199 -5.66 -16.81 -8.17
CA ALA A 199 -6.47 -15.65 -8.53
C ALA A 199 -7.00 -14.90 -7.30
N ILE A 200 -7.51 -15.62 -6.29
CA ILE A 200 -7.96 -15.01 -5.03
C ILE A 200 -6.79 -14.39 -4.29
N HIS A 201 -5.66 -15.10 -4.25
CA HIS A 201 -4.46 -14.61 -3.58
C HIS A 201 -3.94 -13.32 -4.18
N GLU A 202 -3.92 -13.19 -5.50
CA GLU A 202 -3.45 -11.97 -6.17
C GLU A 202 -4.51 -10.86 -6.23
N SER A 203 -5.78 -11.18 -5.99
CA SER A 203 -6.87 -10.23 -6.10
C SER A 203 -6.84 -9.12 -5.04
N PHE A 204 -7.18 -7.91 -5.47
CA PHE A 204 -7.38 -6.75 -4.61
C PHE A 204 -8.82 -6.72 -4.08
N VAL A 205 -9.09 -7.51 -3.05
CA VAL A 205 -10.41 -7.70 -2.44
C VAL A 205 -10.25 -7.62 -0.92
N ASP A 206 -11.32 -7.31 -0.18
CA ASP A 206 -11.25 -7.28 1.28
C ASP A 206 -10.73 -8.62 1.87
N LYS A 207 -9.88 -8.51 2.88
CA LYS A 207 -9.27 -9.66 3.56
C LYS A 207 -10.30 -10.67 4.06
N GLY A 208 -11.44 -10.22 4.58
CA GLY A 208 -12.49 -11.13 5.07
C GLY A 208 -13.03 -12.02 3.97
N VAL A 209 -13.30 -11.43 2.80
CA VAL A 209 -13.80 -12.14 1.62
C VAL A 209 -12.76 -13.14 1.09
N ARG A 210 -11.48 -12.77 1.07
CA ARG A 210 -10.40 -13.71 0.68
C ARG A 210 -10.31 -14.91 1.63
N LEU A 211 -10.37 -14.67 2.93
CA LEU A 211 -10.35 -15.72 3.95
C LEU A 211 -11.50 -16.70 3.77
N GLU A 212 -12.72 -16.19 3.61
CA GLU A 212 -13.90 -17.00 3.35
C GLU A 212 -13.74 -17.84 2.07
N ALA A 213 -13.23 -17.22 1.00
CA ALA A 213 -12.99 -17.91 -0.26
C ALA A 213 -11.97 -19.05 -0.11
N TYR A 214 -10.87 -18.84 0.64
CA TYR A 214 -9.91 -19.91 0.92
C TYR A 214 -10.51 -21.06 1.72
N ILE A 215 -11.32 -20.77 2.73
CA ILE A 215 -11.99 -21.78 3.55
C ILE A 215 -12.93 -22.61 2.68
N ASN A 216 -13.73 -21.95 1.85
CA ASN A 216 -14.69 -22.63 0.97
C ASN A 216 -13.97 -23.51 -0.05
N ILE A 217 -12.93 -22.98 -0.72
CA ILE A 217 -12.15 -23.76 -1.68
C ILE A 217 -11.45 -24.94 -1.01
N TYR A 218 -10.87 -24.73 0.17
CA TYR A 218 -10.21 -25.80 0.91
C TYR A 218 -11.19 -26.92 1.29
N LYS A 219 -12.39 -26.55 1.75
CA LYS A 219 -13.44 -27.51 2.08
C LYS A 219 -13.88 -28.30 0.85
N GLU A 220 -14.19 -27.63 -0.26
CA GLU A 220 -14.57 -28.28 -1.52
C GLU A 220 -13.48 -29.25 -2.02
N LEU A 221 -12.22 -28.81 -2.00
CA LEU A 221 -11.08 -29.61 -2.43
C LEU A 221 -10.88 -30.82 -1.51
N SER A 222 -10.95 -30.64 -0.19
CA SER A 222 -10.81 -31.72 0.78
C SER A 222 -11.89 -32.78 0.61
N ASP A 223 -13.16 -32.36 0.42
CA ASP A 223 -14.27 -33.29 0.24
C ASP A 223 -14.09 -34.14 -1.03
N LYS A 224 -13.71 -33.49 -2.15
CA LYS A 224 -13.44 -34.20 -3.42
C LYS A 224 -12.20 -35.09 -3.33
N TYR A 225 -11.16 -34.63 -2.64
CA TYR A 225 -9.94 -35.41 -2.43
C TYR A 225 -10.23 -36.68 -1.60
N ASN A 226 -11.08 -36.60 -0.59
CA ASN A 226 -11.48 -37.78 0.19
C ASN A 226 -12.22 -38.81 -0.67
N VAL A 227 -13.11 -38.36 -1.56
CA VAL A 227 -13.81 -39.27 -2.48
C VAL A 227 -12.84 -39.95 -3.44
N ILE A 228 -11.92 -39.20 -4.05
CA ILE A 228 -10.99 -39.78 -5.01
C ILE A 228 -9.95 -40.68 -4.32
N SER A 229 -9.49 -40.35 -3.12
CA SER A 229 -8.53 -41.18 -2.39
C SER A 229 -9.10 -42.55 -2.05
N HIS A 230 -10.37 -42.61 -1.63
CA HIS A 230 -11.08 -43.89 -1.44
C HIS A 230 -11.26 -44.66 -2.76
N TYR A 231 -11.63 -43.96 -3.84
CA TYR A 231 -11.76 -44.58 -5.15
C TYR A 231 -10.44 -45.22 -5.60
N MET A 232 -9.33 -44.47 -5.51
CA MET A 232 -8.02 -44.94 -5.92
C MET A 232 -7.56 -46.11 -5.02
N ALA A 233 -7.73 -46.02 -3.70
CA ALA A 233 -7.41 -47.11 -2.77
C ALA A 233 -8.20 -48.40 -3.11
N GLY A 234 -9.48 -48.26 -3.49
CA GLY A 234 -10.29 -49.37 -3.97
C GLY A 234 -9.71 -50.01 -5.23
N GLN A 235 -9.20 -49.23 -6.19
CA GLN A 235 -8.57 -49.77 -7.39
C GLN A 235 -7.29 -50.55 -7.09
N VAL A 236 -6.48 -50.10 -6.12
CA VAL A 236 -5.28 -50.86 -5.68
C VAL A 236 -5.69 -52.19 -5.07
N GLN A 237 -6.73 -52.20 -4.22
CA GLN A 237 -7.24 -53.44 -3.63
C GLN A 237 -7.78 -54.39 -4.71
N LEU A 238 -8.53 -53.88 -5.68
CA LEU A 238 -9.03 -54.67 -6.81
C LEU A 238 -7.89 -55.25 -7.66
N ALA A 239 -6.82 -54.49 -7.87
CA ALA A 239 -5.65 -54.98 -8.61
C ALA A 239 -4.87 -56.08 -7.88
N LYS A 240 -5.00 -56.16 -6.54
CA LYS A 240 -4.42 -57.25 -5.73
C LYS A 240 -5.28 -58.53 -5.75
N LEU A 241 -6.54 -58.45 -6.18
CA LEU A 241 -7.40 -59.64 -6.26
C LEU A 241 -6.95 -60.53 -7.43
N PRO A 242 -7.02 -61.87 -7.28
CA PRO A 242 -6.73 -62.79 -8.36
C PRO A 242 -7.69 -62.56 -9.52
N SER A 243 -7.17 -62.61 -10.74
CA SER A 243 -7.97 -62.42 -11.95
C SER A 243 -9.02 -63.53 -12.07
N GLN A 244 -10.14 -63.23 -12.73
CA GLN A 244 -11.23 -64.20 -12.91
C GLN A 244 -10.79 -65.49 -13.64
N LYS A 245 -9.68 -65.43 -14.40
CA LYS A 245 -9.04 -66.60 -15.02
C LYS A 245 -8.27 -67.45 -14.00
N GLU A 246 -7.56 -66.82 -13.06
CA GLU A 246 -6.85 -67.50 -11.97
C GLU A 246 -7.82 -68.13 -10.98
N VAL A 247 -8.93 -67.44 -10.66
CA VAL A 247 -10.02 -67.98 -9.81
C VAL A 247 -10.69 -69.18 -10.47
N LYS A 248 -10.89 -69.16 -11.80
CA LYS A 248 -11.42 -70.32 -12.55
C LYS A 248 -10.40 -71.44 -12.75
N ALA A 249 -9.10 -71.13 -12.72
CA ALA A 249 -8.02 -72.10 -12.77
C ALA A 249 -7.76 -72.74 -11.40
N THR A 250 -8.24 -72.13 -10.31
CA THR A 250 -8.25 -72.77 -9.00
C THR A 250 -9.28 -73.90 -9.07
N GLN A 251 -8.82 -75.14 -8.89
CA GLN A 251 -9.68 -76.32 -8.96
C GLN A 251 -10.86 -76.16 -7.99
N THR A 252 -12.07 -76.47 -8.46
CA THR A 252 -13.25 -76.58 -7.57
C THR A 252 -12.88 -77.48 -6.39
N PRO A 253 -13.19 -77.09 -5.14
CA PRO A 253 -12.85 -77.90 -3.98
C PRO A 253 -13.38 -79.32 -4.20
N PRO A 254 -12.55 -80.35 -3.99
CA PRO A 254 -12.97 -81.71 -4.23
C PRO A 254 -14.21 -82.02 -3.38
N MET A 255 -15.30 -82.37 -4.06
CA MET A 255 -16.55 -82.75 -3.42
C MET A 255 -16.41 -84.21 -2.98
N PHE A 256 -16.31 -84.43 -1.67
CA PHE A 256 -16.26 -85.77 -1.09
C PHE A 256 -17.64 -86.16 -0.60
N ASN A 257 -18.08 -87.38 -0.94
CA ASN A 257 -19.38 -87.88 -0.52
C ASN A 257 -19.30 -88.72 0.77
N LYS A 258 -18.08 -89.06 1.22
CA LYS A 258 -17.85 -89.92 2.39
C LYS A 258 -16.65 -89.43 3.20
N ASP A 259 -16.78 -89.47 4.52
CA ASP A 259 -15.76 -88.99 5.46
C ASP A 259 -14.39 -89.69 5.30
N LYS A 260 -14.39 -90.96 4.92
CA LYS A 260 -13.16 -91.71 4.64
C LYS A 260 -12.33 -91.07 3.52
N GLU A 261 -13.00 -90.57 2.47
CA GLU A 261 -12.36 -89.95 1.31
C GLU A 261 -11.75 -88.60 1.68
N ILE A 262 -12.44 -87.85 2.54
CA ILE A 262 -11.95 -86.58 3.12
C ILE A 262 -10.64 -86.82 3.88
N VAL A 263 -10.64 -87.81 4.79
CA VAL A 263 -9.46 -88.10 5.63
C VAL A 263 -8.28 -88.57 4.78
N THR A 264 -8.50 -89.43 3.78
CA THR A 264 -7.42 -89.87 2.88
C THR A 264 -6.87 -88.76 2.00
N HIS A 265 -7.70 -87.81 1.58
CA HIS A 265 -7.26 -86.66 0.80
C HIS A 265 -6.43 -85.69 1.65
N ILE A 266 -6.84 -85.43 2.90
CA ILE A 266 -6.09 -84.57 3.82
C ILE A 266 -4.71 -85.19 4.11
N LEU A 267 -4.65 -86.49 4.41
CA LEU A 267 -3.40 -87.19 4.73
C LEU A 267 -2.44 -87.32 3.53
N SER A 268 -2.96 -87.33 2.30
CA SER A 268 -2.11 -87.39 1.09
C SER A 268 -1.65 -86.01 0.62
N THR A 269 -2.45 -84.98 0.86
CA THR A 269 -2.15 -83.61 0.41
C THR A 269 -1.26 -82.87 1.39
N PHE A 270 -1.46 -83.07 2.70
CA PHE A 270 -0.65 -82.44 3.74
C PHE A 270 0.27 -83.48 4.36
N LYS A 271 1.55 -83.45 4.00
CA LYS A 271 2.59 -84.20 4.71
C LYS A 271 2.80 -83.57 6.09
N PHE A 272 2.43 -84.30 7.13
CA PHE A 272 2.87 -84.06 8.50
C PHE A 272 4.26 -84.65 8.71
#